data_AF-A0A120EZ70-F1
#
_entry.id   AF-A0A120EZ70-F1
#
_cell.length_a   1.000
_cell.length_b   1.000
_cell.length_c   1.000
_cell.angle_alpha   90.00
_cell.angle_beta   90.00
_cell.angle_gamma   90.00
#
_symmetry.space_group_name_H-M   'P 1'
#
loop_
_entity.id
_entity.type
_entity.pdbx_description
1 polymer ?
#
loop_
_entity_poly.entity_id
_entity_poly.type
_entity_poly.pdbx_seq_one_letter_code
_entity_poly.pdbx_strand_id
1 'polypeptide(L)'
;MYLTVRYDMADEQGETRRQRNARFGEPSPVVEVPEEAAHVWAWFWLLSGRRRSGPEALNYAEIGEWQRLSQQDVLPAEIDMLVAMDDAYLRAVREDQAAARARALDSQNGGR
;
A
#
# COMPACT_ATOMS: atom_id res chain seq x y z
N MET A 1 -7.93 -3.72 -16.34
CA MET A 1 -7.89 -2.64 -15.32
C MET A 1 -6.43 -2.47 -14.90
N TYR A 2 -5.80 -1.30 -15.08
CA TYR A 2 -4.40 -1.10 -14.64
C TYR A 2 -4.40 -0.80 -13.14
N LEU A 3 -3.97 -1.77 -12.33
CA LEU A 3 -3.78 -1.59 -10.89
C LEU A 3 -2.42 -0.94 -10.65
N THR A 4 -2.43 0.36 -10.43
CA THR A 4 -1.20 1.13 -10.22
C THR A 4 -0.64 0.85 -8.82
N VAL A 5 0.45 0.08 -8.75
CA VAL A 5 1.25 -0.06 -7.52
C VAL A 5 2.04 1.24 -7.30
N ARG A 6 2.48 1.54 -6.07
CA ARG A 6 3.32 2.72 -5.76
C ARG A 6 4.52 2.91 -6.71
N TYR A 7 5.02 1.84 -7.32
CA TYR A 7 6.10 1.90 -8.31
C TYR A 7 5.71 2.56 -9.62
N ASP A 8 4.43 2.49 -9.99
CA ASP A 8 3.88 2.97 -11.25
C ASP A 8 3.03 4.25 -11.05
N MET A 9 2.88 4.72 -9.80
CA MET A 9 2.30 6.04 -9.50
C MET A 9 3.33 7.12 -9.79
N ALA A 10 2.96 8.05 -10.67
CA ALA A 10 3.73 9.26 -10.94
C ALA A 10 3.66 10.20 -9.73
N ASP A 11 4.79 10.82 -9.39
CA ASP A 11 4.85 11.88 -8.39
C ASP A 11 4.42 13.25 -8.95
N GLU A 12 4.60 14.32 -8.16
CA GLU A 12 4.28 15.70 -8.54
C GLU A 12 5.06 16.18 -9.78
N GLN A 13 6.19 15.55 -10.10
CA GLN A 13 6.98 15.83 -11.31
C GLN A 13 6.61 14.92 -12.49
N GLY A 14 5.64 14.02 -12.32
CA GLY A 14 5.22 13.07 -13.34
C GLY A 14 6.12 11.83 -13.44
N GLU A 15 7.10 11.66 -12.55
CA GLU A 15 8.06 10.55 -12.59
C GLU A 15 7.60 9.39 -11.70
N THR A 16 7.59 8.17 -12.23
CA THR A 16 7.28 6.98 -11.41
C THR A 16 8.52 6.49 -10.66
N ARG A 17 8.31 5.79 -9.53
CA ARG A 17 9.41 5.15 -8.78
C ARG A 17 10.21 4.20 -9.68
N ARG A 18 9.53 3.47 -10.57
CA ARG A 18 10.14 2.55 -11.54
C ARG A 18 11.03 3.29 -12.54
N GLN A 19 10.58 4.42 -13.08
CA GLN A 19 11.39 5.25 -13.99
C GLN A 19 12.65 5.78 -13.29
N ARG A 20 12.51 6.23 -12.05
CA ARG A 20 13.65 6.67 -11.24
C ARG A 20 14.65 5.54 -10.99
N ASN A 21 14.16 4.38 -10.54
CA ASN A 21 15.01 3.21 -10.28
C ASN A 21 15.75 2.78 -11.55
N ALA A 22 15.08 2.76 -12.70
CA ALA A 22 15.71 2.45 -13.99
C ALA A 22 16.87 3.42 -14.33
N ARG A 23 16.73 4.71 -14.00
CA ARG A 23 17.79 5.71 -14.20
C ARG A 23 19.03 5.45 -13.34
N PHE A 24 18.85 4.88 -12.14
CA PHE A 24 19.94 4.54 -11.22
C PHE A 24 20.38 3.07 -11.32
N GLY A 25 19.82 2.29 -12.24
CA GLY A 25 20.13 0.86 -12.40
C GLY A 25 19.60 -0.02 -11.27
N GLU A 26 18.67 0.49 -10.47
CA GLU A 26 18.07 -0.23 -9.34
C GLU A 26 16.92 -1.13 -9.81
N PRO A 27 16.80 -2.36 -9.30
CA PRO A 27 15.70 -3.24 -9.64
C PRO A 27 14.37 -2.68 -9.13
N SER A 28 13.31 -2.84 -9.94
CA SER A 28 11.94 -2.53 -9.55
C SER A 28 11.11 -3.81 -9.64
N PRO A 29 10.43 -4.22 -8.56
CA PRO A 29 9.63 -5.43 -8.58
C PRO A 29 8.52 -5.31 -9.65
N VAL A 30 8.31 -6.39 -10.41
CA VAL A 30 7.12 -6.55 -11.25
C VAL A 30 6.05 -7.16 -10.34
N VAL A 31 4.88 -6.51 -10.26
CA VAL A 31 3.76 -7.03 -9.49
C VAL A 31 2.74 -7.56 -10.49
N GLU A 32 2.59 -8.88 -10.51
CA GLU A 32 1.53 -9.55 -11.24
C GLU A 32 0.39 -9.83 -10.26
N VAL A 33 -0.74 -9.14 -10.45
CA VAL A 33 -1.97 -9.42 -9.70
C VAL A 33 -2.83 -10.31 -10.59
N PRO A 34 -3.23 -11.52 -10.13
CA PRO A 34 -4.18 -12.36 -10.85
C PRO A 34 -5.45 -11.56 -11.20
N GLU A 35 -5.99 -11.77 -12.40
CA GLU A 35 -7.17 -11.02 -12.85
C GLU A 35 -8.36 -11.23 -11.92
N GLU A 36 -8.50 -12.44 -11.39
CA GLU A 36 -9.54 -12.85 -10.44
C GLU A 36 -9.39 -12.19 -9.06
N ALA A 37 -8.23 -11.61 -8.74
CA ALA A 37 -7.98 -10.90 -7.49
C ALA A 37 -7.84 -9.38 -7.68
N ALA A 38 -7.97 -8.90 -8.92
CA ALA A 38 -7.75 -7.50 -9.28
C ALA A 38 -8.70 -6.56 -8.53
N HIS A 39 -9.96 -6.97 -8.33
CA HIS A 39 -10.94 -6.18 -7.59
C HIS A 39 -10.62 -6.08 -6.11
N VAL A 40 -10.15 -7.16 -5.47
CA VAL A 40 -9.71 -7.14 -4.07
C VAL A 40 -8.57 -6.15 -3.88
N TRP A 41 -7.63 -6.12 -4.83
CA TRP A 41 -6.54 -5.15 -4.83
C TRP A 41 -7.04 -3.70 -4.94
N ALA A 42 -8.00 -3.45 -5.82
CA ALA A 42 -8.64 -2.13 -5.94
C ALA A 42 -9.37 -1.72 -4.66
N TRP A 43 -10.12 -2.64 -4.05
CA TRP A 43 -10.85 -2.42 -2.81
C TRP A 43 -9.92 -2.11 -1.64
N PHE A 44 -8.80 -2.82 -1.52
CA PHE A 44 -7.80 -2.56 -0.50
C PHE A 44 -7.30 -1.12 -0.55
N TRP A 45 -6.91 -0.63 -1.73
CA TRP A 45 -6.41 0.76 -1.85
C TRP A 45 -7.49 1.81 -1.60
N LEU A 46 -8.73 1.54 -2.03
CA LEU A 46 -9.86 2.40 -1.74
C LEU A 46 -10.10 2.54 -0.22
N LEU A 47 -10.13 1.41 0.50
CA LEU A 47 -10.33 1.38 1.95
C LEU A 47 -9.13 1.99 2.68
N SER A 48 -7.91 1.60 2.31
CA SER A 48 -6.67 2.10 2.92
C SER A 48 -6.51 3.60 2.74
N GLY A 49 -6.93 4.17 1.62
CA GLY A 49 -6.87 5.61 1.36
C GLY A 49 -7.81 6.46 2.24
N ARG A 50 -8.76 5.83 2.96
CA ARG A 50 -9.72 6.51 3.83
C ARG A 50 -9.32 6.54 5.31
N ARG A 51 -8.20 5.92 5.69
CA ARG A 51 -7.73 5.90 7.09
C ARG A 51 -7.46 7.31 7.58
N ARG A 52 -8.01 7.64 8.76
CA ARG A 52 -7.95 9.00 9.34
C ARG A 52 -6.63 9.27 10.07
N SER A 53 -6.06 8.28 10.73
CA SER A 53 -4.84 8.42 11.54
C SER A 53 -3.96 7.18 11.44
N GLY A 54 -2.69 7.39 11.05
CA GLY A 54 -1.64 6.37 11.13
C GLY A 54 -1.91 5.04 10.40
N PRO A 55 -0.99 4.08 10.54
CA PRO A 55 -1.21 2.71 10.10
C PRO A 55 -2.06 1.96 11.15
N GLU A 56 -3.34 2.34 11.24
CA GLU A 56 -4.35 1.54 11.94
C GLU A 56 -4.85 0.43 11.01
N ALA A 57 -5.15 -0.74 11.57
CA ALA A 57 -5.66 -1.87 10.80
C ALA A 57 -7.08 -1.61 10.33
N LEU A 58 -7.43 -2.13 9.15
CA LEU A 58 -8.82 -2.18 8.69
C LEU A 58 -9.64 -3.00 9.68
N ASN A 59 -10.74 -2.43 10.14
CA ASN A 59 -11.66 -3.15 11.01
C ASN A 59 -12.69 -3.92 10.17
N TYR A 60 -13.05 -5.14 10.58
CA TYR A 60 -14.18 -5.89 10.01
C TYR A 60 -15.47 -5.07 9.95
N ALA A 61 -15.71 -4.20 10.95
CA ALA A 61 -16.86 -3.30 10.93
C ALA A 61 -16.81 -2.29 9.78
N GLU A 62 -15.63 -1.77 9.43
CA GLU A 62 -15.46 -0.86 8.30
C GLU A 62 -15.67 -1.59 6.97
N ILE A 63 -15.15 -2.81 6.85
CA ILE A 63 -15.35 -3.66 5.67
C ILE A 63 -16.84 -3.99 5.50
N GLY A 64 -17.52 -4.38 6.59
CA GLY A 64 -18.95 -4.69 6.57
C GLY A 64 -19.83 -3.49 6.24
N GLU A 65 -19.55 -2.31 6.81
CA GLU A 65 -20.28 -1.09 6.45
C GLU A 65 -20.00 -0.65 5.02
N TRP A 66 -18.76 -0.76 4.56
CA TRP A 66 -18.42 -0.49 3.17
C TRP A 66 -19.15 -1.45 2.22
N GLN A 67 -19.14 -2.77 2.49
CA GLN A 67 -19.89 -3.78 1.74
C GLN A 67 -21.37 -3.40 1.65
N ARG A 68 -21.99 -3.06 2.79
CA ARG A 68 -23.40 -2.66 2.87
C ARG A 68 -23.70 -1.39 2.09
N LEU A 69 -22.88 -0.34 2.23
CA LEU A 69 -23.11 0.96 1.57
C LEU A 69 -22.84 0.93 0.07
N SER A 70 -21.84 0.16 -0.34
CA SER A 70 -21.44 0.02 -1.75
C SER A 70 -22.22 -1.06 -2.50
N GLN A 71 -23.04 -1.85 -1.78
CA GLN A 71 -23.78 -2.99 -2.31
C GLN A 71 -22.86 -3.98 -3.04
N GLN A 72 -21.62 -4.11 -2.57
CA GLN A 72 -20.69 -5.14 -3.02
C GLN A 72 -20.99 -6.44 -2.28
N ASP A 73 -20.82 -7.57 -2.94
CA ASP A 73 -20.84 -8.87 -2.28
C ASP A 73 -19.39 -9.30 -2.05
N VAL A 74 -18.91 -9.12 -0.82
CA VAL A 74 -17.53 -9.44 -0.45
C VAL A 74 -17.53 -10.85 0.14
N LEU A 75 -16.85 -11.76 -0.54
CA LEU A 75 -16.79 -13.15 -0.16
C LEU A 75 -15.90 -13.34 1.09
N PRO A 76 -16.12 -14.40 1.90
CA PRO A 76 -15.27 -14.68 3.06
C PRO A 76 -13.77 -14.76 2.71
N ALA A 77 -13.43 -15.42 1.61
CA ALA A 77 -12.04 -15.51 1.14
C ALA A 77 -11.45 -14.14 0.76
N GLU A 78 -12.27 -13.21 0.26
CA GLU A 78 -11.82 -11.86 -0.08
C GLU A 78 -11.63 -11.01 1.17
N ILE A 79 -12.41 -11.24 2.22
CA ILE A 79 -12.15 -10.64 3.53
C ILE A 79 -10.80 -11.14 4.07
N ASP A 80 -10.52 -12.43 4.01
CA ASP A 80 -9.23 -12.98 4.43
C ASP A 80 -8.07 -12.35 3.63
N MET A 81 -8.25 -12.17 2.32
CA MET A 81 -7.28 -11.48 1.47
C MET A 81 -7.10 -10.01 1.86
N LEU A 82 -8.17 -9.25 2.08
CA LEU A 82 -8.10 -7.85 2.50
C LEU A 82 -7.34 -7.69 3.83
N VAL A 83 -7.59 -8.58 4.79
CA VAL A 83 -6.91 -8.60 6.09
C VAL A 83 -5.42 -8.94 5.91
N ALA A 84 -5.09 -9.97 5.13
CA ALA A 84 -3.70 -10.34 4.87
C ALA A 84 -2.92 -9.23 4.14
N MET A 85 -3.57 -8.55 3.18
CA MET A 85 -3.01 -7.39 2.49
C MET A 85 -2.74 -6.24 3.45
N ASP A 86 -3.65 -5.99 4.40
CA ASP A 86 -3.47 -4.96 5.40
C ASP A 86 -2.31 -5.26 6.36
N ASP A 87 -2.21 -6.48 6.87
CA ASP A 87 -1.10 -6.90 7.73
C ASP A 87 0.26 -6.69 7.04
N ALA A 88 0.35 -7.04 5.74
CA ALA A 88 1.55 -6.84 4.95
C ALA A 88 1.85 -5.34 4.77
N TYR A 89 0.84 -4.52 4.47
CA TYR A 89 0.99 -3.09 4.33
C TYR A 89 1.46 -2.41 5.62
N LEU A 90 0.82 -2.72 6.76
CA LEU A 90 1.19 -2.17 8.07
C LEU A 90 2.63 -2.53 8.46
N ARG A 91 3.07 -3.75 8.16
CA ARG A 91 4.45 -4.18 8.37
C ARG A 91 5.42 -3.35 7.55
N ALA A 92 5.17 -3.22 6.24
CA ALA A 92 6.01 -2.43 5.35
C ALA A 92 6.07 -0.94 5.76
N VAL A 93 4.94 -0.36 6.19
CA VAL A 93 4.90 1.03 6.69
C VAL A 93 5.73 1.20 7.96
N ARG A 94 5.65 0.26 8.91
CA ARG A 94 6.44 0.31 10.15
C ARG A 94 7.93 0.20 9.87
N GLU A 95 8.32 -0.67 8.95
CA GLU A 95 9.71 -0.84 8.49
C GLU A 95 10.24 0.45 7.84
N ASP A 96 9.48 1.07 6.92
CA ASP A 96 9.86 2.33 6.27
C ASP A 96 9.99 3.48 7.28
N GLN A 97 9.05 3.59 8.22
CA GLN A 97 9.12 4.56 9.31
C GLN A 97 10.33 4.34 10.22
N ALA A 98 10.68 3.08 10.53
CA ALA A 98 11.86 2.76 11.32
C ALA A 98 13.15 3.14 10.58
N ALA A 99 13.25 2.81 9.29
CA ALA A 99 14.38 3.16 8.44
C ALA A 99 14.53 4.69 8.28
N ALA A 100 13.43 5.42 8.12
CA ALA A 100 13.44 6.87 8.05
C ALA A 100 13.90 7.52 9.37
N ARG A 101 13.45 7.00 10.51
CA ARG A 101 13.92 7.45 11.84
C ARG A 101 15.41 7.20 12.01
N ALA A 102 15.91 6.00 11.66
CA ALA A 102 17.34 5.68 11.74
C ALA A 102 18.19 6.64 10.90
N ARG A 103 17.80 6.89 9.64
CA ARG A 103 18.47 7.85 8.76
C ARG A 103 18.50 9.27 9.35
N ALA A 104 17.41 9.70 9.99
CA ALA A 104 17.36 11.01 10.65
C ALA A 104 18.32 11.10 11.85
N LEU A 105 18.40 10.04 12.67
CA LEU A 105 19.33 9.94 13.79
C LEU A 105 20.80 9.95 13.33
N ASP A 106 21.15 9.19 12.30
CA ASP A 106 22.51 9.15 11.74
C ASP A 106 22.94 10.50 11.17
N SER A 107 22.04 11.21 10.48
CA SER A 107 22.31 12.55 9.95
C SER A 107 22.56 13.60 11.05
N GLN A 108 21.95 13.44 12.22
CA GLN A 108 22.18 14.33 13.37
C GLN A 108 23.51 14.01 14.08
N ASN A 109 23.93 12.75 14.08
CA ASN A 109 25.16 12.31 14.74
C ASN A 109 26.43 12.54 13.90
N GLY A 110 26.34 12.50 12.56
CA GLY A 110 27.47 12.73 11.65
C GLY A 110 27.84 14.21 11.43
N GLY A 111 27.11 15.15 12.02
CA GLY A 111 27.35 16.60 11.93
C GLY A 111 28.15 17.19 13.10
N ARG A 112 28.85 16.38 13.90
CA ARG A 112 29.66 16.81 15.04
C ARG A 112 31.14 16.52 14.83
#